data_AF-A0A535JJN1-F1
#
_entry.id   AF-A0A535JJN1-F1
#
_cell.length_a   1.000
_cell.length_b   1.000
_cell.length_c   1.000
_cell.angle_alpha   90.00
_cell.angle_beta   90.00
_cell.angle_gamma   90.00
#
_symmetry.space_group_name_H-M   'P 1'
#
loop_
_entity.id
_entity.type
_entity.pdbx_description
1 polymer ?
#
loop_
_entity_poly.entity_id
_entity_poly.type
_entity_poly.pdbx_seq_one_letter_code
_entity_poly.pdbx_strand_id
1 'polypeptide(L)'
;TNFDPANVLPLAQFGSGIDGDAIRSEVLYPCGGSYPHCELQSSGGDGGFFLIPDRAKIRDLAAALFYDPQVKSEGASIEVRSAGARNGVAKAIADRLSERSFTVSTVSDGASGRSAVLVRNTAKRYTAGALAQQLGGLPVDSLPSSETTAADIVVRVGTDFRGLATDLAR
;
A
#
# COMPACT_ATOMS: atom_id res chain seq x y z
N THR A 1 13.94 2.65 -27.96
CA THR A 1 12.66 2.45 -27.24
C THR A 1 11.75 1.62 -28.12
N ASN A 2 10.74 0.96 -27.58
CA ASN A 2 9.70 0.28 -28.37
C ASN A 2 8.44 1.17 -28.52
N PHE A 3 8.60 2.50 -28.46
CA PHE A 3 7.48 3.42 -28.62
C PHE A 3 6.99 3.39 -30.07
N ASP A 4 5.68 3.22 -30.23
CA ASP A 4 5.01 3.42 -31.52
C ASP A 4 5.11 4.90 -31.93
N PRO A 5 5.68 5.22 -33.10
CA PRO A 5 5.79 6.58 -33.60
C PRO A 5 4.46 7.34 -33.63
N ALA A 6 3.32 6.66 -33.83
CA ALA A 6 2.01 7.28 -33.83
C ALA A 6 1.62 7.89 -32.46
N ASN A 7 2.20 7.38 -31.38
CA ASN A 7 1.92 7.83 -30.01
C ASN A 7 2.87 8.93 -29.53
N VAL A 8 3.86 9.34 -30.33
CA VAL A 8 4.86 10.33 -29.92
C VAL A 8 4.25 11.72 -29.76
N LEU A 9 3.36 12.15 -30.66
CA LEU A 9 2.73 13.48 -30.58
C LEU A 9 1.76 13.61 -29.38
N PRO A 10 0.83 12.66 -29.13
CA PRO A 10 0.02 12.67 -27.92
C PRO A 10 0.86 12.63 -26.64
N LEU A 11 1.95 11.85 -26.62
CA LEU A 11 2.84 11.76 -25.47
C LEU A 11 3.60 13.06 -25.21
N ALA A 12 4.06 13.75 -26.25
CA ALA A 12 4.72 15.05 -26.14
C ALA A 12 3.78 16.12 -25.58
N GLN A 13 2.51 16.14 -26.03
CA GLN A 13 1.47 17.03 -25.49
C GLN A 13 1.15 16.73 -24.03
N PHE A 14 1.09 15.45 -23.65
CA PHE A 14 0.95 15.05 -22.26
C PHE A 14 2.14 15.55 -21.42
N GLY A 15 3.37 15.34 -21.90
CA GLY A 15 4.59 15.76 -21.21
C GLY A 15 4.67 17.28 -20.98
N SER A 16 4.22 18.09 -21.92
CA SER A 16 4.21 19.56 -21.77
C SER A 16 3.18 20.08 -20.75
N GLY A 17 2.19 19.26 -20.41
CA GLY A 17 1.16 19.59 -19.41
C GLY A 17 1.53 19.18 -17.98
N ILE A 18 2.63 18.47 -17.78
CA ILE A 18 3.10 18.07 -16.45
C ILE A 18 3.89 19.23 -15.87
N ASP A 19 3.41 19.75 -14.75
CA ASP A 19 4.18 20.69 -13.93
C ASP A 19 5.45 19.99 -13.42
N GLY A 20 6.61 20.61 -13.63
CA GLY A 20 7.90 20.05 -13.23
C GLY A 20 7.99 19.77 -11.74
N ASP A 21 7.33 20.59 -10.92
CA ASP A 21 7.29 20.43 -9.46
C ASP A 21 6.41 19.24 -9.02
N ALA A 22 5.58 18.70 -9.92
CA ALA A 22 4.79 17.50 -9.68
C ALA A 22 5.55 16.21 -10.04
N ILE A 23 6.72 16.30 -10.67
CA ILE A 23 7.52 15.13 -11.03
C ILE A 23 8.26 14.62 -9.80
N ARG A 24 7.90 13.41 -9.36
CA ARG A 24 8.58 12.69 -8.29
C ARG A 24 9.65 11.78 -8.90
N SER A 25 10.84 11.80 -8.35
CA SER A 25 11.95 10.91 -8.71
C SER A 25 12.59 10.39 -7.43
N GLU A 26 12.97 9.11 -7.43
CA GLU A 26 13.67 8.49 -6.31
C GLU A 26 14.82 7.62 -6.81
N VAL A 27 15.78 7.37 -5.91
CA VAL A 27 17.00 6.61 -6.18
C VAL A 27 17.03 5.39 -5.27
N LEU A 28 17.39 4.22 -5.82
CA LEU A 28 17.56 3.02 -5.01
C LEU A 28 18.82 3.12 -4.13
N TYR A 29 18.69 2.92 -2.81
CA TYR A 29 19.81 3.08 -1.87
C TYR A 29 20.34 1.74 -1.33
N PRO A 30 21.65 1.65 -1.02
CA PRO A 30 22.21 0.51 -0.31
C PRO A 30 21.76 0.45 1.15
N CYS A 31 21.38 -0.74 1.59
CA CYS A 31 21.05 -1.01 2.99
C CYS A 31 22.32 -1.01 3.85
N GLY A 32 22.25 -0.38 5.03
CA GLY A 32 23.38 -0.22 5.95
C GLY A 32 23.93 1.20 6.09
N GLY A 33 23.42 2.15 5.30
CA GLY A 33 23.69 3.59 5.45
C GLY A 33 22.57 4.36 6.17
N SER A 34 22.79 5.66 6.40
CA SER A 34 21.74 6.59 6.85
C SER A 34 20.98 7.15 5.65
N TYR A 35 20.09 6.34 5.08
CA TYR A 35 19.20 6.73 3.99
C TYR A 35 17.73 6.61 4.44
N PRO A 36 16.81 7.41 3.88
CA PRO A 36 15.39 7.36 4.24
C PRO A 36 14.72 6.02 3.86
N HIS A 37 15.26 5.33 2.86
CA HIS A 37 14.85 3.99 2.44
C HIS A 37 16.06 3.22 1.93
N CYS A 38 15.92 1.92 1.68
CA CYS A 38 16.99 1.10 1.11
C CYS A 38 16.42 -0.10 0.35
N GLU A 39 16.97 -0.37 -0.82
CA GLU A 39 16.48 -1.39 -1.75
C GLU A 39 17.61 -2.27 -2.27
N LEU A 40 18.86 -1.91 -2.02
CA LEU A 40 20.03 -2.60 -2.54
C LEU A 40 20.79 -3.27 -1.39
N GLN A 41 21.09 -4.56 -1.54
CA GLN A 41 21.97 -5.28 -0.64
C GLN A 41 23.39 -5.21 -1.17
N SER A 42 24.35 -4.80 -0.34
CA SER A 42 25.75 -4.88 -0.69
C SER A 42 26.22 -6.33 -0.57
N SER A 43 26.74 -6.89 -1.67
CA SER A 43 27.44 -8.18 -1.67
C SER A 43 28.86 -7.97 -2.16
N GLY A 44 29.84 -8.31 -1.31
CA GLY A 44 31.26 -8.23 -1.63
C GLY A 44 31.90 -9.61 -1.56
N GLY A 45 32.76 -9.92 -2.53
CA GLY A 45 33.58 -11.13 -2.55
C GLY A 45 34.73 -11.01 -3.54
N ASP A 46 35.47 -12.10 -3.76
CA ASP A 46 36.67 -12.12 -4.62
C ASP A 46 36.41 -11.69 -6.09
N GLY A 47 35.14 -11.72 -6.51
CA GLY A 47 34.69 -11.26 -7.84
C GLY A 47 34.31 -9.78 -7.93
N GLY A 48 34.41 -9.01 -6.84
CA GLY A 48 34.12 -7.57 -6.81
C GLY A 48 32.95 -7.18 -5.89
N PHE A 49 32.59 -5.90 -5.96
CA PHE A 49 31.49 -5.31 -5.18
C PHE A 49 30.24 -5.18 -6.04
N PHE A 50 29.12 -5.71 -5.54
CA PHE A 50 27.85 -5.69 -6.23
C PHE A 50 26.75 -5.10 -5.34
N LEU A 51 25.87 -4.33 -5.95
CA LEU A 51 24.61 -3.92 -5.36
C LEU A 51 23.51 -4.82 -5.92
N ILE A 52 22.96 -5.68 -5.08
CA ILE A 52 21.94 -6.65 -5.47
C ILE A 52 20.56 -6.07 -5.12
N PRO A 53 19.68 -5.89 -6.12
CA PRO A 53 18.30 -5.46 -5.91
C PRO A 53 17.51 -6.39 -4.97
N ASP A 54 16.94 -5.84 -3.90
CA ASP A 54 15.91 -6.50 -3.09
C ASP A 54 14.55 -6.25 -3.74
N ARG A 55 14.04 -7.28 -4.43
CA ARG A 55 12.80 -7.19 -5.20
C ARG A 55 11.59 -6.77 -4.36
N ALA A 56 11.52 -7.20 -3.11
CA ALA A 56 10.38 -6.87 -2.25
C ALA A 56 10.40 -5.38 -1.90
N LYS A 57 11.57 -4.84 -1.55
CA LYS A 57 11.73 -3.42 -1.20
C LYS A 57 11.57 -2.49 -2.41
N ILE A 58 12.07 -2.89 -3.57
CA ILE A 58 11.85 -2.12 -4.82
C ILE A 58 10.36 -2.06 -5.15
N ARG A 59 9.64 -3.17 -5.01
CA ARG A 59 8.18 -3.20 -5.23
C ARG A 59 7.47 -2.25 -4.27
N ASP A 60 7.91 -2.17 -3.01
CA ASP A 60 7.36 -1.25 -2.03
C ASP A 60 7.65 0.21 -2.37
N LEU A 61 8.88 0.54 -2.75
CA LEU A 61 9.24 1.90 -3.19
C LEU A 61 8.47 2.30 -4.44
N ALA A 62 8.36 1.40 -5.43
CA ALA A 62 7.58 1.63 -6.63
C ALA A 62 6.09 1.85 -6.32
N ALA A 63 5.52 1.07 -5.39
CA ALA A 63 4.14 1.26 -4.95
C ALA A 63 3.92 2.60 -4.23
N ALA A 64 4.93 3.10 -3.50
CA ALA A 64 4.90 4.41 -2.88
C ALA A 64 4.97 5.54 -3.93
N LEU A 65 5.81 5.38 -4.96
CA LEU A 65 6.02 6.38 -6.01
C LEU A 65 4.88 6.44 -7.02
N PHE A 66 4.45 5.28 -7.48
CA PHE A 66 3.40 5.12 -8.48
C PHE A 66 2.07 4.82 -7.82
N TYR A 67 1.79 5.50 -6.71
CA TYR A 67 0.54 5.36 -5.95
C TYR A 67 -0.66 5.29 -6.88
N ASP A 68 -1.56 4.37 -6.59
CA ASP A 68 -2.69 4.07 -7.44
C ASP A 68 -3.62 5.30 -7.58
N PRO A 69 -3.69 5.92 -8.78
CA PRO A 69 -4.46 7.14 -8.96
C PRO A 69 -5.95 6.92 -8.73
N GLN A 70 -6.44 5.69 -8.87
CA GLN A 70 -7.83 5.34 -8.62
C GLN A 70 -8.12 5.23 -7.12
N VAL A 71 -7.18 4.73 -6.32
CA VAL A 71 -7.31 4.79 -4.85
C VAL A 71 -7.32 6.25 -4.38
N LYS A 72 -6.46 7.09 -4.96
CA LYS A 72 -6.44 8.53 -4.67
C LYS A 72 -7.76 9.21 -4.99
N SER A 73 -8.30 8.96 -6.18
CA SER A 73 -9.54 9.59 -6.64
C SER A 73 -10.76 9.11 -5.86
N GLU A 74 -10.75 7.85 -5.41
CA GLU A 74 -11.78 7.34 -4.52
C GLU A 74 -11.71 8.02 -3.14
N GLY A 75 -10.52 8.35 -2.62
CA GLY A 75 -10.39 9.10 -1.37
C GLY A 75 -11.12 8.44 -0.19
N ALA A 76 -11.10 7.11 -0.14
CA ALA A 76 -11.86 6.34 0.83
C ALA A 76 -11.30 6.54 2.25
N SER A 77 -12.20 6.80 3.20
CA SER A 77 -11.87 6.82 4.62
C SER A 77 -11.87 5.40 5.20
N ILE A 78 -10.84 5.06 5.98
CA ILE A 78 -10.61 3.69 6.46
C ILE A 78 -10.57 3.65 7.98
N GLU A 79 -11.37 2.77 8.58
CA GLU A 79 -11.28 2.43 10.00
C GLU A 79 -10.57 1.08 10.17
N VAL A 80 -9.60 0.99 11.08
CA VAL A 80 -8.95 -0.28 11.43
C VAL A 80 -9.47 -0.77 12.76
N ARG A 81 -10.13 -1.93 12.78
CA ARG A 81 -10.73 -2.56 13.96
C ARG A 81 -9.91 -3.73 14.45
N SER A 82 -9.48 -3.69 15.71
CA SER A 82 -8.98 -4.88 16.40
C SER A 82 -10.15 -5.79 16.77
N ALA A 83 -10.17 -7.02 16.26
CA ALA A 83 -11.25 -8.00 16.45
C ALA A 83 -10.70 -9.30 17.06
N GLY A 84 -9.93 -9.17 18.14
CA GLY A 84 -9.28 -10.28 18.84
C GLY A 84 -7.83 -10.50 18.42
N ALA A 85 -7.27 -9.69 17.52
CA ALA A 85 -5.85 -9.67 17.23
C ALA A 85 -5.01 -9.28 18.46
N ARG A 86 -3.70 -9.57 18.40
CA ARG A 86 -2.75 -9.15 19.45
C ARG A 86 -2.77 -7.63 19.62
N ASN A 87 -2.57 -7.17 20.85
CA ASN A 87 -2.49 -5.74 21.15
C ASN A 87 -1.44 -5.04 20.27
N GLY A 88 -1.80 -3.88 19.73
CA GLY A 88 -0.92 -3.05 18.89
C GLY A 88 -0.91 -3.40 17.40
N VAL A 89 -1.47 -4.55 16.98
CA VAL A 89 -1.49 -4.94 15.55
C VAL A 89 -2.34 -3.97 14.71
N ALA A 90 -3.54 -3.63 15.17
CA ALA A 90 -4.41 -2.68 14.47
C ALA A 90 -3.75 -1.30 14.28
N LYS A 91 -3.02 -0.83 15.30
CA LYS A 91 -2.25 0.43 15.22
C LYS A 91 -1.10 0.34 14.23
N ALA A 92 -0.32 -0.75 14.25
CA ALA A 92 0.77 -0.96 13.31
C ALA A 92 0.28 -1.03 11.85
N ILE A 93 -0.87 -1.68 11.61
CA ILE A 93 -1.51 -1.70 10.28
C ILE A 93 -1.91 -0.29 9.86
N ALA A 94 -2.56 0.47 10.75
CA ALA A 94 -2.97 1.84 10.46
C ALA A 94 -1.78 2.74 10.09
N ASP A 95 -0.67 2.61 10.80
CA ASP A 95 0.55 3.37 10.52
C ASP A 95 1.11 3.02 9.13
N ARG A 96 1.19 1.72 8.81
CA ARG A 96 1.69 1.29 7.50
C ARG A 96 0.76 1.67 6.34
N LEU A 97 -0.55 1.61 6.55
CA LEU A 97 -1.52 2.05 5.55
C LEU A 97 -1.41 3.55 5.30
N SER A 98 -1.21 4.34 6.36
CA SER A 98 -1.00 5.79 6.27
C SER A 98 0.28 6.15 5.51
N GLU A 99 1.38 5.42 5.75
CA GLU A 99 2.63 5.55 4.97
C GLU A 99 2.42 5.28 3.47
N ARG A 100 1.43 4.44 3.13
CA ARG A 100 1.04 4.12 1.76
C ARG A 100 -0.09 5.00 1.25
N SER A 101 -0.27 6.20 1.81
CA SER A 101 -1.26 7.21 1.40
C SER A 101 -2.72 6.77 1.47
N PHE A 102 -3.04 5.68 2.19
CA PHE A 102 -4.43 5.36 2.54
C PHE A 102 -4.89 6.31 3.65
N THR A 103 -6.12 6.82 3.53
CA THR A 103 -6.68 7.74 4.54
C THR A 103 -7.28 6.93 5.70
N VAL A 104 -6.44 6.58 6.67
CA VAL A 104 -6.92 5.94 7.92
C VAL A 104 -7.52 7.02 8.82
N SER A 105 -8.82 6.93 9.06
CA SER A 105 -9.57 7.90 9.87
C SER A 105 -9.55 7.55 11.36
N THR A 106 -9.65 6.27 11.71
CA THR A 106 -9.76 5.82 13.10
C THR A 106 -9.17 4.42 13.28
N VAL A 107 -8.59 4.17 14.46
CA VAL A 107 -8.30 2.83 14.97
C VAL A 107 -9.16 2.57 16.19
N SER A 108 -9.87 1.45 16.22
CA SER A 108 -10.83 1.12 17.28
C SER A 108 -10.78 -0.38 17.61
N ASP A 109 -11.42 -0.74 18.72
CA ASP A 109 -11.68 -2.13 19.07
C ASP A 109 -13.09 -2.52 18.61
N GLY A 110 -13.24 -3.75 18.14
CA GLY A 110 -14.50 -4.30 17.65
C GLY A 110 -14.79 -5.68 18.22
N ALA A 111 -15.97 -6.21 17.88
CA ALA A 111 -16.32 -7.58 18.22
C ALA A 111 -15.33 -8.58 17.59
N SER A 112 -15.03 -9.66 18.32
CA SER A 112 -14.15 -10.72 17.83
C SER A 112 -14.67 -11.29 16.51
N GLY A 113 -13.77 -11.47 15.54
CA GLY A 113 -14.15 -11.92 14.21
C GLY A 113 -12.94 -12.26 13.35
N ARG A 114 -13.19 -12.87 12.18
CA ARG A 114 -12.15 -13.16 11.19
C ARG A 114 -11.68 -11.89 10.49
N SER A 115 -10.42 -11.91 10.07
CA SER A 115 -9.80 -10.81 9.33
C SER A 115 -10.47 -10.62 7.97
N ALA A 116 -10.89 -9.39 7.68
CA ALA A 116 -11.59 -9.06 6.43
C ALA A 116 -11.51 -7.56 6.14
N VAL A 117 -11.66 -7.20 4.87
CA VAL A 117 -11.92 -5.82 4.44
C VAL A 117 -13.42 -5.69 4.16
N LEU A 118 -14.10 -4.89 4.97
CA LEU A 118 -15.55 -4.72 4.93
C LEU A 118 -15.89 -3.38 4.27
N VAL A 119 -16.69 -3.42 3.22
CA VAL A 119 -17.05 -2.24 2.42
C VAL A 119 -18.41 -1.74 2.82
N ARG A 120 -18.48 -0.51 3.36
CA ARG A 120 -19.76 0.19 3.58
C ARG A 120 -20.19 0.93 2.32
N ASN A 121 -19.27 1.66 1.71
CA ASN A 121 -19.52 2.44 0.50
C ASN A 121 -19.06 1.67 -0.74
N THR A 122 -20.00 1.07 -1.47
CA THR A 122 -19.69 0.23 -2.65
C THR A 122 -19.01 1.00 -3.78
N ALA A 123 -19.15 2.33 -3.83
CA ALA A 123 -18.41 3.18 -4.77
C ALA A 123 -16.92 3.28 -4.46
N LYS A 124 -16.45 2.75 -3.33
CA LYS A 124 -15.03 2.70 -2.90
C LYS A 124 -14.46 1.29 -2.94
N ARG A 125 -15.10 0.39 -3.70
CA ARG A 125 -14.75 -1.04 -3.73
C ARG A 125 -13.37 -1.29 -4.35
N TYR A 126 -12.90 -0.42 -5.24
CA TYR A 126 -11.56 -0.56 -5.80
C TYR A 126 -10.50 -0.40 -4.70
N THR A 127 -10.61 0.65 -3.88
CA THR A 127 -9.73 0.88 -2.72
C THR A 127 -9.79 -0.30 -1.75
N ALA A 128 -10.97 -0.88 -1.52
CA ALA A 128 -11.10 -2.07 -0.68
C ALA A 128 -10.37 -3.30 -1.26
N GLY A 129 -10.42 -3.49 -2.57
CA GLY A 129 -9.66 -4.54 -3.26
C GLY A 129 -8.16 -4.33 -3.14
N ALA A 130 -7.68 -3.10 -3.35
CA ALA A 130 -6.27 -2.75 -3.19
C ALA A 130 -5.79 -2.98 -1.75
N LEU A 131 -6.58 -2.56 -0.75
CA LEU A 131 -6.32 -2.82 0.67
C LEU A 131 -6.20 -4.31 0.97
N ALA A 132 -7.14 -5.12 0.49
CA ALA A 132 -7.11 -6.56 0.69
C ALA A 132 -5.82 -7.20 0.18
N GLN A 133 -5.34 -6.77 -0.99
CA GLN A 133 -4.06 -7.24 -1.54
C GLN A 133 -2.88 -6.86 -0.65
N GLN A 134 -2.83 -5.62 -0.17
CA GLN A 134 -1.77 -5.16 0.76
C GLN A 134 -1.78 -5.91 2.09
N LEU A 135 -2.95 -6.36 2.53
CA LEU A 135 -3.18 -7.07 3.79
C LEU A 135 -3.03 -8.60 3.65
N GLY A 136 -2.36 -9.09 2.60
CA GLY A 136 -2.10 -10.53 2.42
C GLY A 136 -3.25 -11.29 1.77
N GLY A 137 -4.10 -10.61 1.00
CA GLY A 137 -5.22 -11.23 0.28
C GLY A 137 -6.43 -11.49 1.15
N LEU A 138 -6.73 -10.60 2.11
CA LEU A 138 -7.93 -10.72 2.94
C LEU A 138 -9.21 -10.73 2.09
N PRO A 139 -10.27 -11.42 2.53
CA PRO A 139 -11.57 -11.36 1.85
C PRO A 139 -12.14 -9.94 1.87
N VAL A 140 -12.82 -9.56 0.78
CA VAL A 140 -13.51 -8.27 0.63
C VAL A 140 -15.02 -8.50 0.65
N ASP A 141 -15.64 -8.19 1.77
CA ASP A 141 -17.07 -8.38 2.02
C ASP A 141 -17.80 -7.05 2.13
N SER A 142 -19.13 -7.07 2.09
CA SER A 142 -19.93 -5.89 2.47
C SER A 142 -20.00 -5.76 3.99
N LEU A 143 -19.95 -4.53 4.50
CA LEU A 143 -20.14 -4.27 5.92
C LEU A 143 -21.59 -4.67 6.33
N PRO A 144 -21.77 -5.49 7.39
CA PRO A 144 -23.10 -5.81 7.90
C PRO A 144 -23.85 -4.54 8.33
N SER A 145 -25.16 -4.50 8.10
CA SER A 145 -26.00 -3.33 8.43
C SER A 145 -26.09 -3.03 9.94
N SER A 146 -25.76 -3.99 10.79
CA SER A 146 -25.69 -3.82 12.25
C SER A 146 -24.42 -3.11 12.72
N GLU A 147 -23.38 -3.02 11.89
CA GLU A 147 -22.13 -2.35 12.24
C GLU A 147 -22.22 -0.85 11.95
N THR A 148 -22.05 -0.01 12.97
CA THR A 148 -22.03 1.45 12.82
C THR A 148 -20.61 1.93 12.56
N THR A 149 -20.42 2.73 11.51
CA THR A 149 -19.15 3.41 11.22
C THR A 149 -19.37 4.64 10.35
N ALA A 150 -18.53 5.66 10.54
CA ALA A 150 -18.43 6.81 9.64
C ALA A 150 -17.49 6.55 8.45
N ALA A 151 -16.64 5.52 8.50
CA ALA A 151 -15.64 5.19 7.49
C ALA A 151 -16.25 4.45 6.29
N ASP A 152 -15.71 4.67 5.09
CA ASP A 152 -16.16 3.99 3.86
C ASP A 152 -15.81 2.51 3.85
N ILE A 153 -14.68 2.16 4.48
CA ILE A 153 -14.11 0.81 4.55
C ILE A 153 -13.68 0.54 5.99
N VAL A 154 -13.95 -0.67 6.47
CA VAL A 154 -13.51 -1.16 7.76
C VAL A 154 -12.55 -2.33 7.54
N VAL A 155 -11.32 -2.21 8.01
CA VAL A 155 -10.37 -3.31 8.06
C VAL A 155 -10.53 -4.00 9.42
N ARG A 156 -11.13 -5.18 9.44
CA ARG A 156 -11.25 -6.00 10.64
C ARG A 156 -10.03 -6.91 10.76
N VAL A 157 -9.37 -6.87 11.91
CA VAL A 157 -8.12 -7.61 12.16
C VAL A 157 -8.38 -8.64 13.25
N GLY A 158 -8.54 -9.89 12.83
CA GLY A 158 -8.81 -11.04 13.71
C GLY A 158 -7.56 -11.74 14.21
N THR A 159 -7.75 -12.81 14.98
CA THR A 159 -6.67 -13.71 15.43
C THR A 159 -5.98 -14.47 14.29
N ASP A 160 -6.65 -14.57 13.14
CA ASP A 160 -6.20 -15.22 11.93
C ASP A 160 -5.33 -14.32 11.03
N PHE A 161 -5.17 -13.04 11.37
CA PHE A 161 -4.32 -12.12 10.61
C PHE A 161 -2.86 -12.58 10.61
N ARG A 162 -2.27 -12.73 9.43
CA ARG A 162 -0.92 -13.27 9.27
C ARG A 162 0.16 -12.21 9.06
N GLY A 163 -0.23 -10.96 8.79
CA GLY A 163 0.69 -9.88 8.48
C GLY A 163 0.39 -9.26 7.12
N LEU A 164 1.15 -8.23 6.78
CA LEU A 164 1.05 -7.57 5.49
C LEU A 164 1.62 -8.46 4.38
N ALA A 165 1.16 -8.28 3.14
CA ALA A 165 1.67 -9.04 1.99
C ALA A 165 3.19 -8.92 1.81
N THR A 166 3.78 -7.81 2.26
CA THR A 166 5.23 -7.59 2.24
C THR A 166 5.99 -8.43 3.25
N ASP A 167 5.37 -8.72 4.38
CA ASP A 167 5.99 -9.43 5.50
C ASP A 167 5.87 -10.94 5.29
N LEU A 168 4.80 -11.38 4.63
CA LEU A 168 4.57 -12.78 4.24
C LEU A 168 5.42 -13.25 3.07
N ALA A 169 6.03 -12.32 2.33
CA ALA A 169 6.89 -12.63 1.19
C ALA A 169 8.38 -12.83 1.57
N ARG A 170 8.71 -12.78 2.87
CA ARG A 170 10.05 -13.04 3.41
C ARG A 170 10.21 -14.45 3.96
#